data_AF-A0A4Y8UZN1-F1
#
_entry.id   AF-A0A4Y8UZN1-F1
#
_cell.length_a   1.000
_cell.length_b   1.000
_cell.length_c   1.000
_cell.angle_alpha   90.00
_cell.angle_beta   90.00
_cell.angle_gamma   90.00
#
_symmetry.space_group_name_H-M   'P 1'
#
loop_
_entity.id
_entity.type
_entity.pdbx_description
1 polymer ?
#
loop_
_entity_poly.entity_id
_entity_poly.type
_entity_poly.pdbx_seq_one_letter_code
_entity_poly.pdbx_strand_id
1 'polypeptide(L)'
;MNTPNLAGIGMTSQRTRERMIASLLDKGIKNWAVLDVMRTVPRHVFLDEALATRAYEDTALPIGFNQTISQPYVVARMTEAALGARLPEQGKVPRVLEIGTGCGYQTAVIAQFAERVWTVERIQPLLERARKHLSLVGVRNVRFKHDDGSLGWADNAPFDIIIAAAAPQHVPPELLNQLADGGRLVIPVGTERGGQELLLIERFGNEFSSRVLEAVNFVPLYVGQVQY
;
A
#
# COMPACT_ATOMS: atom_id res chain seq x y z
N MET A 1 -20.79 18.98 8.83
CA MET A 1 -19.68 18.38 8.07
C MET A 1 -20.27 17.71 6.84
N ASN A 2 -19.92 18.16 5.64
CA ASN A 2 -20.38 17.51 4.41
C ASN A 2 -19.68 16.15 4.30
N THR A 3 -20.45 15.08 4.25
CA THR A 3 -19.93 13.74 3.96
C THR A 3 -19.28 13.76 2.57
N PRO A 4 -18.02 13.30 2.41
CA PRO A 4 -17.36 13.28 1.10
C PRO A 4 -18.19 12.47 0.10
N ASN A 5 -18.35 13.00 -1.12
CA ASN A 5 -19.06 12.29 -2.17
C ASN A 5 -18.21 11.13 -2.69
N LEU A 6 -18.47 9.92 -2.19
CA LEU A 6 -17.72 8.72 -2.55
C LEU A 6 -17.82 8.35 -4.04
N ALA A 7 -18.89 8.74 -4.73
CA ALA A 7 -19.04 8.52 -6.17
C ALA A 7 -18.16 9.51 -6.98
N GLY A 8 -17.87 10.67 -6.40
CA GLY A 8 -17.16 11.76 -7.05
C GLY A 8 -17.98 12.46 -8.13
N ILE A 9 -17.46 13.59 -8.62
CA ILE A 9 -18.02 14.40 -9.71
C ILE A 9 -16.87 15.00 -10.53
N GLY A 10 -17.11 15.33 -11.80
CA GLY A 10 -16.09 15.92 -12.67
C GLY A 10 -14.80 15.08 -12.70
N MET A 11 -13.70 15.65 -12.22
CA MET A 11 -12.39 14.98 -12.18
C MET A 11 -12.30 13.84 -11.16
N THR A 12 -13.26 13.67 -10.25
CA THR A 12 -13.31 12.52 -9.34
C THR A 12 -14.36 11.47 -9.72
N SER A 13 -15.06 11.68 -10.85
CA SER A 13 -16.13 10.80 -11.35
C SER A 13 -15.65 9.41 -11.77
N GLN A 14 -16.59 8.47 -11.89
CA GLN A 14 -16.33 7.13 -12.40
C GLN A 14 -15.57 7.14 -13.75
N ARG A 15 -15.94 8.05 -14.66
CA ARG A 15 -15.26 8.18 -15.97
C ARG A 15 -13.77 8.47 -15.81
N THR A 16 -13.38 9.28 -14.83
CA THR A 16 -11.95 9.56 -14.59
C THR A 16 -11.24 8.34 -14.02
N ARG A 17 -11.92 7.55 -13.17
CA ARG A 17 -11.38 6.27 -12.70
C ARG A 17 -11.16 5.29 -13.84
N GLU A 18 -12.12 5.14 -14.76
CA GLU A 18 -11.96 4.27 -15.93
C GLU A 18 -10.75 4.67 -16.78
N ARG A 19 -10.50 5.98 -16.95
CA ARG A 19 -9.31 6.47 -17.65
C ARG A 19 -8.01 6.11 -16.92
N MET A 20 -7.99 6.24 -15.60
CA MET A 20 -6.86 5.79 -14.79
C MET A 20 -6.63 4.29 -15.02
N ILE A 21 -7.67 3.46 -14.91
CA ILE A 21 -7.57 2.01 -15.10
C ILE A 21 -7.06 1.65 -16.51
N ALA A 22 -7.58 2.29 -17.56
CA ALA A 22 -7.09 2.10 -18.92
C ALA A 22 -5.59 2.44 -19.03
N SER A 23 -5.14 3.54 -18.44
CA SER A 23 -3.71 3.88 -18.42
C SER A 23 -2.87 2.86 -17.64
N LEU A 24 -3.39 2.27 -16.56
CA LEU A 24 -2.67 1.23 -15.80
C LEU A 24 -2.53 -0.07 -16.60
N LEU A 25 -3.57 -0.44 -17.36
CA LEU A 25 -3.53 -1.58 -18.29
C LEU A 25 -2.47 -1.35 -19.38
N ASP A 26 -2.46 -0.16 -20.00
CA ASP A 26 -1.48 0.19 -21.05
C ASP A 26 -0.04 0.16 -20.52
N LYS A 27 0.15 0.45 -19.23
CA LYS A 27 1.44 0.37 -18.52
C LYS A 27 1.82 -1.05 -18.09
N GLY A 28 0.97 -2.04 -18.34
CA GLY A 28 1.28 -3.45 -18.15
C GLY A 28 0.83 -4.05 -16.83
N ILE A 29 -0.06 -3.41 -16.07
CA ILE A 29 -0.76 -4.07 -14.97
C ILE A 29 -1.74 -5.10 -15.56
N LYS A 30 -1.63 -6.36 -15.14
CA LYS A 30 -2.37 -7.49 -15.74
C LYS A 30 -3.43 -8.06 -14.80
N ASN A 31 -3.32 -7.82 -13.49
CA ASN A 31 -4.26 -8.35 -12.52
C ASN A 31 -5.56 -7.55 -12.52
N TRP A 32 -6.56 -8.09 -13.20
CA TRP A 32 -7.90 -7.51 -13.31
C TRP A 32 -8.59 -7.30 -11.96
N ALA A 33 -8.34 -8.17 -10.97
CA ALA A 33 -8.93 -8.02 -9.66
C ALA A 33 -8.38 -6.78 -8.93
N VAL A 34 -7.06 -6.53 -9.04
CA VAL A 34 -6.42 -5.32 -8.52
C VAL A 34 -6.99 -4.07 -9.19
N LEU A 35 -7.10 -4.10 -10.53
CA LEU A 35 -7.67 -2.99 -11.30
C LEU A 35 -9.13 -2.71 -10.91
N ASP A 36 -9.94 -3.74 -10.71
CA ASP A 36 -11.33 -3.59 -10.28
C ASP A 36 -11.46 -3.00 -8.87
N VAL A 37 -10.61 -3.44 -7.94
CA VAL A 37 -10.58 -2.82 -6.61
C VAL A 37 -10.18 -1.35 -6.70
N MET A 38 -9.14 -1.01 -7.47
CA MET A 38 -8.72 0.38 -7.64
C MET A 38 -9.74 1.25 -8.38
N ARG A 39 -10.57 0.65 -9.25
CA ARG A 39 -11.71 1.31 -9.90
C ARG A 39 -12.77 1.74 -8.88
N THR A 40 -13.00 0.93 -7.85
CA THR A 40 -14.09 1.14 -6.89
C THR A 40 -13.66 1.93 -5.66
N VAL A 41 -12.42 1.77 -5.17
CA VAL A 41 -11.90 2.52 -4.02
C VAL A 41 -11.78 4.02 -4.38
N PRO A 42 -12.46 4.93 -3.66
CA PRO A 42 -12.50 6.35 -4.03
C PRO A 42 -11.21 7.07 -3.60
N ARG A 43 -10.13 6.93 -4.37
CA ARG A 43 -8.80 7.52 -4.08
C ARG A 43 -8.82 8.99 -3.66
N HIS A 44 -9.70 9.80 -4.24
CA HIS A 44 -9.85 11.22 -3.92
C HIS A 44 -10.30 11.51 -2.48
N VAL A 45 -10.90 10.55 -1.78
CA VAL A 45 -11.30 10.66 -0.37
C VAL A 45 -10.10 10.60 0.58
N PHE A 46 -8.96 10.08 0.10
CA PHE A 46 -7.73 9.93 0.88
C PHE A 46 -6.82 11.17 0.79
N LEU A 47 -7.27 12.22 0.11
CA LEU A 47 -6.55 13.45 -0.17
C LEU A 47 -7.28 14.65 0.43
N ASP A 48 -6.53 15.72 0.67
CA ASP A 48 -7.13 17.02 0.97
C ASP A 48 -7.92 17.53 -0.25
N GLU A 49 -9.02 18.26 0.00
CA GLU A 49 -9.97 18.68 -1.03
C GLU A 49 -9.31 19.44 -2.19
N ALA A 50 -8.30 20.27 -1.89
CA ALA A 50 -7.54 21.03 -2.89
C ALA A 50 -6.78 20.14 -3.91
N LEU A 51 -6.50 18.88 -3.56
CA LEU A 51 -5.78 17.92 -4.41
C LEU A 51 -6.70 16.85 -5.00
N ALA A 52 -7.98 16.81 -4.60
CA ALA A 52 -8.91 15.76 -5.00
C ALA A 52 -9.10 15.66 -6.52
N THR A 53 -9.06 16.79 -7.24
CA THR A 53 -9.19 16.82 -8.71
C THR A 53 -8.04 16.12 -9.44
N ARG A 54 -6.89 15.96 -8.77
CA ARG A 54 -5.70 15.29 -9.30
C ARG A 54 -5.57 13.84 -8.84
N ALA A 55 -6.51 13.35 -8.02
CA ALA A 55 -6.39 12.06 -7.34
C ALA A 55 -6.15 10.87 -8.27
N TYR A 56 -6.64 10.95 -9.51
CA TYR A 56 -6.58 9.88 -10.51
C TYR A 56 -5.53 10.13 -11.61
N GLU A 57 -4.71 11.18 -11.46
CA GLU A 57 -3.48 11.32 -12.22
C GLU A 57 -2.48 10.26 -11.74
N ASP A 58 -1.68 9.72 -12.66
CA ASP A 58 -0.64 8.75 -12.29
C ASP A 58 0.60 9.45 -11.74
N THR A 59 0.43 10.06 -10.56
CA THR A 59 1.45 10.86 -9.87
C THR A 59 1.31 10.72 -8.36
N ALA A 60 2.41 10.95 -7.65
CA ALA A 60 2.40 10.99 -6.19
C ALA A 60 1.91 12.37 -5.75
N LEU A 61 1.07 12.41 -4.72
CA LEU A 61 0.51 13.66 -4.22
C LEU A 61 0.82 13.83 -2.73
N PRO A 62 1.09 15.05 -2.25
CA PRO A 62 1.40 15.27 -0.85
C PRO A 62 0.17 14.98 0.02
N ILE A 63 0.42 14.39 1.19
CA ILE A 63 -0.60 14.16 2.22
C ILE A 63 -0.24 14.90 3.52
N GLY A 64 0.73 15.81 3.49
CA GLY A 64 1.27 16.45 4.68
C GLY A 64 2.33 15.61 5.40
N PHE A 65 2.96 16.17 6.43
CA PHE A 65 4.05 15.54 7.20
C PHE A 65 5.23 15.04 6.34
N ASN A 66 5.49 15.72 5.21
CA ASN A 66 6.46 15.31 4.18
C ASN A 66 6.22 13.90 3.62
N GLN A 67 4.98 13.40 3.71
CA GLN A 67 4.57 12.13 3.13
C GLN A 67 3.76 12.34 1.86
N THR A 68 3.68 11.30 1.05
CA THR A 68 2.89 11.28 -0.18
C THR A 68 1.97 10.07 -0.23
N ILE A 69 0.86 10.19 -0.95
CA ILE A 69 0.13 9.04 -1.47
C ILE A 69 0.84 8.57 -2.75
N SER A 70 1.24 7.30 -2.80
CA SER A 70 1.96 6.72 -3.94
C SER A 70 1.15 6.79 -5.24
N GLN A 71 1.84 6.86 -6.38
CA GLN A 71 1.23 6.83 -7.71
C GLN A 71 0.27 5.63 -7.84
N PRO A 72 -0.90 5.80 -8.50
CA PRO A 72 -1.79 4.69 -8.83
C PRO A 72 -1.06 3.48 -9.44
N TYR A 73 -0.15 3.69 -10.39
CA TYR A 73 0.62 2.60 -10.99
C TYR A 73 1.43 1.82 -9.97
N VAL A 74 2.16 2.52 -9.09
CA VAL A 74 2.96 1.89 -8.04
C VAL A 74 2.09 1.08 -7.07
N VAL A 75 0.93 1.62 -6.67
CA VAL A 75 -0.05 0.89 -5.83
C VAL A 75 -0.53 -0.39 -6.52
N ALA A 76 -0.89 -0.30 -7.80
CA ALA A 76 -1.34 -1.45 -8.58
C ALA A 76 -0.23 -2.51 -8.69
N ARG A 77 0.98 -2.07 -9.03
CA ARG A 77 2.16 -2.91 -9.25
C ARG A 77 2.57 -3.66 -7.99
N MET A 78 2.62 -2.98 -6.85
CA MET A 78 2.95 -3.59 -5.57
C MET A 78 1.88 -4.61 -5.16
N THR A 79 0.61 -4.27 -5.31
CA THR A 79 -0.51 -5.15 -4.96
C THR A 79 -0.52 -6.40 -5.86
N GLU A 80 -0.32 -6.23 -7.16
CA GLU A 80 -0.21 -7.35 -8.12
C GLU A 80 0.95 -8.27 -7.78
N ALA A 81 2.14 -7.72 -7.49
CA ALA A 81 3.31 -8.51 -7.13
C ALA A 81 3.09 -9.31 -5.84
N ALA A 82 2.48 -8.67 -4.84
CA ALA A 82 2.17 -9.26 -3.55
C ALA A 82 1.16 -10.41 -3.66
N LEU A 83 0.10 -10.25 -4.46
CA LEU A 83 -0.90 -11.30 -4.67
C LEU A 83 -0.38 -12.44 -5.55
N GLY A 84 0.47 -12.12 -6.53
CA GLY A 84 1.00 -13.12 -7.44
C GLY A 84 -0.04 -13.77 -8.33
N ALA A 85 0.09 -15.10 -8.46
CA ALA A 85 -0.88 -15.93 -9.16
C ALA A 85 -2.11 -16.25 -8.30
N ARG A 86 -2.24 -15.69 -7.09
CA ARG A 86 -3.41 -15.93 -6.24
C ARG A 86 -4.63 -15.29 -6.89
N LEU A 87 -5.61 -16.12 -7.22
CA LEU A 87 -6.84 -15.67 -7.83
C LEU A 87 -7.89 -15.36 -6.73
N PRO A 88 -8.78 -14.38 -6.92
CA PRO A 88 -9.82 -14.06 -5.94
C PRO A 88 -10.67 -15.26 -5.50
N GLU A 89 -10.93 -16.21 -6.41
CA GLU A 89 -11.65 -17.46 -6.13
C GLU A 89 -10.93 -18.42 -5.17
N GLN A 90 -9.61 -18.24 -4.98
CA GLN A 90 -8.81 -18.99 -4.00
C GLN A 90 -8.98 -18.45 -2.57
N GLY A 91 -9.84 -17.44 -2.39
CA GLY A 91 -10.14 -16.83 -1.11
C GLY A 91 -9.16 -15.74 -0.72
N LYS A 92 -9.49 -15.07 0.38
CA LYS A 92 -8.72 -13.94 0.91
C LYS A 92 -7.40 -14.40 1.52
N VAL A 93 -6.40 -13.51 1.46
CA VAL A 93 -5.10 -13.71 2.11
C VAL A 93 -5.29 -13.61 3.62
N PRO A 94 -4.97 -14.67 4.41
CA PRO A 94 -5.28 -14.67 5.84
C PRO A 94 -4.64 -13.50 6.59
N ARG A 95 -3.34 -13.26 6.35
CA ARG A 95 -2.58 -12.25 7.07
C ARG A 95 -1.72 -11.37 6.17
N VAL A 96 -2.05 -10.08 6.15
CA VAL A 96 -1.28 -9.06 5.43
C VAL A 96 -0.73 -8.02 6.38
N LEU A 97 0.57 -7.76 6.34
CA LEU A 97 1.21 -6.62 7.01
C LEU A 97 1.48 -5.50 6.01
N GLU A 98 1.16 -4.27 6.38
CA GLU A 98 1.50 -3.06 5.65
C GLU A 98 2.40 -2.18 6.53
N ILE A 99 3.51 -1.71 5.97
CA ILE A 99 4.40 -0.75 6.60
C ILE A 99 4.25 0.60 5.91
N GLY A 100 3.90 1.63 6.69
CA GLY A 100 3.60 2.97 6.19
C GLY A 100 2.14 3.11 5.78
N THR A 101 1.23 3.21 6.76
CA THR A 101 -0.21 3.40 6.50
C THR A 101 -0.49 4.69 5.70
N GLY A 102 0.24 5.78 6.00
CA GLY A 102 0.09 7.07 5.35
C GLY A 102 -1.34 7.60 5.42
N CYS A 103 -1.97 7.83 4.27
CA CYS A 103 -3.37 8.26 4.19
C CYS A 103 -4.38 7.10 4.25
N GLY A 104 -3.93 5.84 4.12
CA GLY A 104 -4.77 4.64 4.13
C GLY A 104 -5.25 4.13 2.77
N TYR A 105 -4.83 4.73 1.65
CA TYR A 105 -5.31 4.31 0.32
C TYR A 105 -4.83 2.92 -0.08
N GLN A 106 -3.52 2.65 0.06
CA GLN A 106 -2.96 1.31 -0.21
C GLN A 106 -3.64 0.28 0.70
N THR A 107 -3.78 0.58 2.00
CA THR A 107 -4.53 -0.22 2.99
C THR A 107 -5.94 -0.57 2.50
N ALA A 108 -6.68 0.40 1.96
CA ALA A 108 -8.03 0.18 1.46
C ALA A 108 -8.10 -0.78 0.27
N VAL A 109 -7.08 -0.71 -0.61
CA VAL A 109 -6.92 -1.62 -1.75
C VAL A 109 -6.60 -3.04 -1.27
N ILE A 110 -5.57 -3.21 -0.44
CA ILE A 110 -5.15 -4.56 0.02
C ILE A 110 -6.20 -5.22 0.93
N ALA A 111 -6.97 -4.43 1.68
CA ALA A 111 -8.03 -4.93 2.54
C ALA A 111 -9.15 -5.68 1.79
N GLN A 112 -9.34 -5.43 0.49
CA GLN A 112 -10.29 -6.18 -0.32
C GLN A 112 -9.84 -7.63 -0.55
N PHE A 113 -8.53 -7.86 -0.60
CA PHE A 113 -7.92 -9.17 -0.84
C PHE A 113 -7.54 -9.92 0.43
N ALA A 114 -7.58 -9.25 1.59
CA ALA A 114 -7.13 -9.82 2.87
C ALA A 114 -8.29 -10.17 3.79
N GLU A 115 -8.16 -11.25 4.57
CA GLU A 115 -9.04 -11.50 5.70
C GLU A 115 -8.81 -10.45 6.79
N ARG A 116 -7.53 -10.11 7.01
CA ARG A 116 -7.13 -9.03 7.91
C ARG A 116 -5.83 -8.38 7.48
N VAL A 117 -5.80 -7.05 7.59
CA VAL A 117 -4.61 -6.23 7.37
C VAL A 117 -4.14 -5.71 8.72
N TRP A 118 -2.85 -5.83 8.98
CA TRP A 118 -2.14 -5.15 10.06
C TRP A 118 -1.34 -4.03 9.41
N THR A 119 -1.56 -2.79 9.82
CA THR A 119 -0.84 -1.65 9.25
C THR A 119 -0.12 -0.87 10.34
N VAL A 120 1.14 -0.53 10.08
CA VAL A 120 2.02 0.21 10.99
C VAL A 120 2.32 1.58 10.41
N GLU A 121 2.14 2.62 11.20
CA GLU A 121 2.47 4.00 10.86
C GLU A 121 3.28 4.62 11.99
N ARG A 122 4.30 5.40 11.66
CA ARG A 122 5.15 6.07 12.63
C ARG A 122 4.64 7.46 13.01
N ILE A 123 3.77 8.08 12.21
CA ILE A 123 3.23 9.43 12.41
C ILE A 123 1.79 9.35 12.91
N GLN A 124 1.56 9.65 14.20
CA GLN A 124 0.23 9.49 14.82
C GLN A 124 -0.90 10.25 14.08
N PRO A 125 -0.74 11.54 13.69
CA PRO A 125 -1.79 12.23 12.96
C PRO A 125 -2.17 11.58 11.62
N LEU A 126 -1.21 10.94 10.93
CA LEU A 126 -1.50 10.19 9.70
C LEU A 126 -2.31 8.93 10.00
N LEU A 127 -1.93 8.17 11.03
CA LEU A 127 -2.64 6.96 11.42
C LEU A 127 -4.09 7.26 11.82
N GLU A 128 -4.31 8.34 12.58
CA GLU A 128 -5.65 8.79 12.97
C GLU A 128 -6.50 9.19 11.76
N ARG A 129 -5.90 9.89 10.78
CA ARG A 129 -6.59 10.25 9.53
C ARG A 129 -6.89 9.01 8.68
N ALA A 130 -5.96 8.07 8.56
CA ALA A 130 -6.17 6.82 7.84
C ALA A 130 -7.31 6.00 8.44
N ARG A 131 -7.42 5.91 9.77
CA ARG A 131 -8.56 5.27 10.45
C ARG A 131 -9.90 5.89 10.04
N LYS A 132 -9.97 7.23 9.97
CA LYS A 132 -11.18 7.96 9.55
C LYS A 132 -11.52 7.66 8.08
N HIS A 133 -10.54 7.73 7.17
CA HIS A 133 -10.75 7.42 5.75
C HIS A 133 -11.22 5.99 5.55
N LEU A 134 -10.56 5.01 6.18
CA LEU A 134 -10.89 3.59 6.05
C LEU A 134 -12.30 3.28 6.60
N SER A 135 -12.67 3.88 7.73
CA SER A 135 -14.03 3.79 8.27
C SER A 135 -15.06 4.37 7.29
N LEU A 136 -14.77 5.54 6.72
CA LEU A 136 -15.63 6.23 5.75
C LEU A 136 -15.88 5.40 4.49
N VAL A 137 -14.87 4.70 3.98
CA VAL A 137 -15.01 3.81 2.80
C VAL A 137 -15.46 2.39 3.16
N GLY A 138 -15.84 2.14 4.42
CA GLY A 138 -16.40 0.86 4.86
C GLY A 138 -15.38 -0.27 5.07
N VAL A 139 -14.08 0.03 5.12
CA VAL A 139 -13.03 -0.95 5.37
C VAL A 139 -12.93 -1.23 6.88
N ARG A 140 -13.21 -2.47 7.28
CA ARG A 140 -13.36 -2.86 8.71
C ARG A 140 -12.39 -3.94 9.19
N ASN A 141 -11.65 -4.56 8.29
CA ASN A 141 -10.74 -5.67 8.55
C ASN A 141 -9.29 -5.22 8.78
N VAL A 142 -9.09 -4.03 9.37
CA VAL A 142 -7.75 -3.44 9.58
C VAL A 142 -7.44 -3.31 11.07
N ARG A 143 -6.24 -3.71 11.46
CA ARG A 143 -5.61 -3.44 12.76
C ARG A 143 -4.51 -2.41 12.54
N PHE A 144 -4.44 -1.43 13.42
CA PHE A 144 -3.58 -0.27 13.29
C PHE A 144 -2.61 -0.22 14.46
N LYS A 145 -1.34 0.06 14.18
CA LYS A 145 -0.30 0.26 15.19
C LYS A 145 0.44 1.56 14.90
N HIS A 146 0.61 2.37 15.94
CA HIS A 146 1.49 3.53 15.90
C HIS A 146 2.85 3.09 16.45
N ASP A 147 3.79 2.81 15.56
CA ASP A 147 5.10 2.25 15.93
C ASP A 147 6.12 2.37 14.79
N ASP A 148 7.34 1.92 15.03
CA ASP A 148 8.37 1.72 14.03
C ASP A 148 8.04 0.53 13.11
N GLY A 149 7.80 0.84 11.84
CA GLY A 149 7.52 -0.12 10.81
C GLY A 149 8.67 -1.07 10.47
N SER A 150 9.93 -0.71 10.74
CA SER A 150 11.05 -1.61 10.46
C SER A 150 11.03 -2.87 11.32
N LEU A 151 10.40 -2.79 12.50
CA LEU A 151 10.26 -3.91 13.43
C LEU A 151 9.10 -4.86 13.06
N GLY A 152 8.28 -4.49 12.07
CA GLY A 152 7.07 -5.21 11.71
C GLY A 152 6.06 -5.29 12.87
N TRP A 153 5.43 -6.45 13.03
CA TRP A 153 4.46 -6.71 14.09
C TRP A 153 4.52 -8.18 14.55
N ALA A 154 5.59 -8.54 15.24
CA ALA A 154 5.94 -9.90 15.65
C ALA A 154 4.79 -10.67 16.34
N ASP A 155 4.01 -10.02 17.22
CA ASP A 155 2.88 -10.66 17.93
C ASP A 155 1.79 -11.22 16.99
N ASN A 156 1.75 -10.76 15.74
CA ASN A 156 0.78 -11.20 14.73
C ASN A 156 1.44 -11.88 13.53
N ALA A 157 2.74 -12.13 13.59
CA ALA A 157 3.44 -12.97 12.64
C ALA A 157 3.00 -14.45 12.78
N PRO A 158 3.28 -15.31 11.78
CA PRO A 158 3.78 -14.94 10.46
C PRO A 158 2.71 -14.29 9.56
N PHE A 159 3.15 -13.58 8.52
CA PHE A 159 2.32 -12.93 7.52
C PHE A 159 2.50 -13.58 6.14
N ASP A 160 1.39 -13.83 5.44
CA ASP A 160 1.41 -14.35 4.07
C ASP A 160 1.92 -13.29 3.08
N ILE A 161 1.61 -12.03 3.34
CA ILE A 161 2.07 -10.88 2.55
C ILE A 161 2.56 -9.78 3.48
N ILE A 162 3.68 -9.17 3.11
CA ILE A 162 4.15 -7.90 3.68
C ILE A 162 4.33 -6.89 2.53
N ILE A 163 3.79 -5.68 2.68
CA ILE A 163 3.97 -4.59 1.73
C ILE A 163 4.52 -3.38 2.48
N ALA A 164 5.65 -2.84 2.04
CA ALA A 164 6.23 -1.63 2.63
C ALA A 164 6.13 -0.46 1.65
N ALA A 165 5.45 0.61 2.07
CA ALA A 165 5.25 1.84 1.31
C ALA A 165 6.25 2.94 1.70
N ALA A 166 7.43 2.56 2.17
CA ALA A 166 8.56 3.44 2.47
C ALA A 166 9.87 2.66 2.23
N ALA A 167 10.93 3.33 1.78
CA ALA A 167 12.17 2.70 1.37
C ALA A 167 13.23 2.72 2.48
N PRO A 168 13.60 1.58 3.07
CA PRO A 168 14.81 1.47 3.86
C PRO A 168 16.05 1.33 2.96
N GLN A 169 17.24 1.58 3.52
CA GLN A 169 18.50 1.38 2.80
C GLN A 169 18.75 -0.09 2.45
N HIS A 170 18.34 -0.99 3.34
CA HIS A 170 18.43 -2.44 3.20
C HIS A 170 17.13 -3.06 3.71
N VAL A 171 16.80 -4.26 3.25
CA VAL A 171 15.61 -4.99 3.73
C VAL A 171 15.75 -5.26 5.24
N PRO A 172 14.81 -4.84 6.09
CA PRO A 172 14.85 -5.14 7.52
C PRO A 172 14.72 -6.65 7.76
N PRO A 173 15.66 -7.29 8.48
CA PRO A 173 15.60 -8.72 8.80
C PRO A 173 14.31 -9.12 9.53
N GLU A 174 13.76 -8.21 10.34
CA GLU A 174 12.52 -8.41 11.08
C GLU A 174 11.34 -8.70 10.14
N LEU A 175 11.28 -8.02 8.99
CA LEU A 175 10.22 -8.25 8.00
C LEU A 175 10.39 -9.61 7.32
N LEU A 176 11.63 -10.02 7.01
CA LEU A 176 11.91 -11.35 6.45
C LEU A 176 11.54 -12.46 7.42
N ASN A 177 11.92 -12.32 8.69
CA ASN A 177 11.64 -13.30 9.74
C ASN A 177 10.15 -13.47 10.03
N GLN A 178 9.35 -12.43 9.75
CA GLN A 178 7.90 -12.43 9.95
C GLN A 178 7.11 -12.91 8.73
N LEU A 179 7.76 -13.24 7.60
CA LEU A 179 7.09 -13.88 6.46
C LEU A 179 6.72 -15.33 6.79
N ALA A 180 5.51 -15.75 6.42
CA ALA A 180 5.12 -17.15 6.38
C ALA A 180 5.94 -17.90 5.31
N ASP A 181 6.01 -19.22 5.42
CA ASP A 181 6.53 -20.05 4.33
C ASP A 181 5.63 -19.90 3.09
N GLY A 182 6.23 -19.71 1.91
CA GLY A 182 5.54 -19.28 0.69
C GLY A 182 5.06 -17.83 0.68
N GLY A 183 5.34 -17.07 1.74
CA GLY A 183 4.94 -15.67 1.88
C GLY A 183 5.76 -14.72 1.02
N ARG A 184 5.20 -13.52 0.78
CA ARG A 184 5.74 -12.52 -0.15
C ARG A 184 5.95 -11.17 0.51
N LEU A 185 7.13 -10.59 0.36
CA LEU A 185 7.44 -9.21 0.74
C LEU A 185 7.63 -8.36 -0.52
N VAL A 186 6.90 -7.25 -0.61
CA VAL A 186 7.10 -6.21 -1.62
C VAL A 186 7.58 -4.94 -0.94
N ILE A 187 8.78 -4.49 -1.29
CA ILE A 187 9.45 -3.39 -0.57
C ILE A 187 10.36 -2.60 -1.52
N PRO A 188 10.28 -1.26 -1.54
CA PRO A 188 11.30 -0.44 -2.18
C PRO A 188 12.56 -0.45 -1.31
N VAL A 189 13.74 -0.61 -1.91
CA VAL A 189 15.02 -0.61 -1.19
C VAL A 189 16.01 0.29 -1.91
N GLY A 190 16.75 1.08 -1.14
CA GLY A 190 17.81 1.94 -1.67
C GLY A 190 17.88 3.28 -0.96
N THR A 191 18.59 4.22 -1.58
CA THR A 191 18.76 5.58 -1.04
C THR A 191 18.25 6.60 -2.04
N GLU A 192 17.73 7.73 -1.57
CA GLU A 192 17.25 8.80 -2.46
C GLU A 192 18.31 9.28 -3.46
N ARG A 193 19.60 9.23 -3.09
CA ARG A 193 20.73 9.63 -3.94
C ARG A 193 21.26 8.51 -4.83
N GLY A 194 21.09 7.25 -4.43
CA GLY A 194 21.61 6.07 -5.14
C GLY A 194 20.58 5.39 -6.05
N GLY A 195 19.33 5.87 -6.05
CA GLY A 195 18.20 5.17 -6.65
C GLY A 195 17.58 4.16 -5.69
N GLN A 196 16.31 3.84 -5.94
CA GLN A 196 15.58 2.80 -5.20
C GLN A 196 15.01 1.79 -6.20
N GLU A 197 15.01 0.53 -5.80
CA GLU A 197 14.46 -0.59 -6.56
C GLU A 197 13.30 -1.21 -5.78
N LEU A 198 12.21 -1.50 -6.48
CA LEU A 198 11.11 -2.25 -5.91
C LEU A 198 11.46 -3.75 -5.96
N LEU A 199 11.60 -4.37 -4.79
CA LEU A 199 11.92 -5.79 -4.69
C LEU A 199 10.65 -6.61 -4.44
N LEU A 200 10.59 -7.80 -5.03
CA LEU A 200 9.75 -8.90 -4.57
C LEU A 200 10.66 -9.95 -3.94
N ILE A 201 10.35 -10.32 -2.70
CA ILE A 201 11.06 -11.35 -1.96
C ILE A 201 10.06 -12.45 -1.57
N GLU A 202 10.37 -13.69 -1.89
CA GLU A 202 9.54 -14.87 -1.60
C GLU A 202 10.29 -15.82 -0.67
N ARG A 203 9.61 -16.34 0.36
CA ARG A 203 10.18 -17.28 1.33
C ARG A 203 9.93 -18.73 0.93
N PHE A 204 10.97 -19.56 1.00
CA PHE A 204 10.92 -21.01 0.79
C PHE A 204 11.65 -21.72 1.93
N GLY A 205 10.91 -22.12 2.97
CA GLY A 205 11.45 -22.66 4.21
C GLY A 205 12.38 -21.65 4.91
N ASN A 206 13.69 -21.90 4.83
CA ASN A 206 14.73 -21.04 5.39
C ASN A 206 15.42 -20.16 4.33
N GLU A 207 15.05 -20.31 3.07
CA GLU A 207 15.63 -19.55 1.95
C GLU A 207 14.71 -18.41 1.52
N PHE A 208 15.33 -17.37 0.94
CA PHE A 208 14.62 -16.23 0.37
C PHE A 208 15.08 -16.03 -1.06
N SER A 209 14.13 -15.98 -1.99
CA SER A 209 14.37 -15.59 -3.38
C SER A 209 14.02 -14.12 -3.53
N SER A 210 14.92 -13.31 -4.10
CA SER A 210 14.71 -11.88 -4.33
C SER A 210 14.83 -11.56 -5.81
N ARG A 211 13.95 -10.69 -6.31
CA ARG A 211 14.06 -10.11 -7.64
C ARG A 211 13.69 -8.64 -7.65
N VAL A 212 14.39 -7.88 -8.49
CA VAL A 212 14.05 -6.49 -8.81
C VAL A 212 12.86 -6.48 -9.76
N LEU A 213 11.84 -5.69 -9.43
CA LEU A 213 10.67 -5.49 -10.27
C LEU A 213 10.87 -4.29 -11.19
N GLU A 214 11.35 -3.17 -10.67
CA GLU A 214 11.51 -1.88 -11.37
C GLU A 214 12.18 -0.83 -10.47
N ALA A 215 12.63 0.28 -11.08
CA ALA A 215 13.10 1.46 -10.35
C ALA A 215 11.91 2.29 -9.83
N VAL A 216 12.01 2.78 -8.60
CA VAL A 216 10.95 3.55 -7.92
C VAL A 216 11.51 4.71 -7.12
N ASN A 217 10.63 5.54 -6.57
CA ASN A 217 11.01 6.61 -5.65
C ASN A 217 9.95 6.75 -4.54
N PHE A 218 10.33 6.40 -3.32
CA PHE A 218 9.55 6.41 -2.11
C PHE A 218 10.23 7.26 -1.04
N VAL A 219 9.42 7.75 -0.11
CA VAL A 219 9.90 8.36 1.13
C VAL A 219 10.74 7.36 1.95
N PRO A 220 11.74 7.81 2.71
CA PRO A 220 12.57 6.90 3.50
C PRO A 220 11.78 6.21 4.62
N LEU A 221 12.11 4.93 4.85
CA LEU A 221 11.71 4.22 6.06
C LEU A 221 12.75 4.52 7.15
N TYR A 222 12.30 5.14 8.24
CA TYR A 222 13.17 5.56 9.34
C TYR A 222 13.09 4.59 10.50
N VAL A 223 14.23 4.05 10.91
CA VAL A 223 14.37 3.15 12.06
C VAL A 223 14.38 3.96 13.36
N GLY A 224 13.64 3.49 14.36
CA GLY A 224 13.62 3.97 15.75
C GLY A 224 12.94 5.32 15.96
N GLN A 225 12.23 5.85 14.96
CA GLN A 225 11.69 7.21 15.04
C GLN A 225 10.16 7.21 14.95
N VAL A 226 9.47 7.28 16.08
CA VAL A 226 8.01 7.41 16.16
C VAL A 226 7.65 8.88 16.46
N GLN A 227 6.68 9.43 15.73
CA GLN A 227 6.22 10.83 15.83
C GLN A 227 4.78 10.90 16.35
N TYR A 228 4.55 11.79 17.32
CA TYR A 228 3.26 12.02 17.98
C TYR A 228 2.61 13.31 17.50
#